data_AF-A0A7S0QNS7-F1
#
_entry.id   AF-A0A7S0QNS7-F1
#
_cell.length_a   1.000
_cell.length_b   1.000
_cell.length_c   1.000
_cell.angle_alpha   90.00
_cell.angle_beta   90.00
_cell.angle_gamma   90.00
#
_symmetry.space_group_name_H-M   'P 1'
#
loop_
_entity.id
_entity.type
_entity.pdbx_description
1 polymer ?
#
loop_
_entity_poly.entity_id
_entity_poly.type
_entity_poly.pdbx_seq_one_letter_code
_entity_poly.pdbx_strand_id
1 'polypeptide(L)'
;DVEPVLRQAGVAVTREDTSRPGHAGELAAAADLASVSAIVTVSGDGTLVEVLNGILRRPDAAAARLMPLGIIPAGSGNGMSASLLSRAGEACSPLSAALSIVR
;
A
#
# COMPACT_ATOMS: atom_id res chain seq x y z
N ASP A 1 3.59 -7.95 12.65
CA ASP A 1 5.04 -7.72 12.42
C ASP A 1 5.36 -6.41 11.73
N VAL A 2 4.54 -5.93 10.79
CA VAL A 2 4.82 -4.70 10.02
C VAL A 2 4.51 -3.43 10.80
N GLU A 3 3.34 -3.35 11.44
CA GLU A 3 2.90 -2.13 12.15
C GLU A 3 3.89 -1.64 13.23
N PRO A 4 4.50 -2.50 14.06
CA PRO A 4 5.52 -2.06 15.01
C PRO A 4 6.72 -1.38 14.34
N VAL A 5 7.15 -1.85 13.16
CA VAL A 5 8.27 -1.27 12.40
C VAL A 5 7.93 0.14 11.93
N LEU A 6 6.73 0.34 11.39
CA LEU A 6 6.25 1.65 10.95
C LEU A 6 6.17 2.63 12.14
N ARG A 7 5.59 2.20 13.25
CA ARG A 7 5.49 3.02 14.46
C ARG A 7 6.87 3.38 15.05
N GLN A 8 7.81 2.43 15.06
CA GLN A 8 9.17 2.67 15.53
C GLN A 8 9.94 3.66 14.63
N ALA A 9 9.62 3.68 13.32
CA ALA A 9 10.13 4.67 12.38
C ALA A 9 9.43 6.05 12.50
N GLY A 10 8.51 6.23 13.45
CA GLY A 10 7.77 7.48 13.64
C GLY A 10 6.62 7.71 12.65
N VAL A 11 6.22 6.67 11.91
CA VAL A 11 5.10 6.74 10.96
C VAL A 11 3.79 6.55 11.70
N ALA A 12 2.89 7.53 11.60
CA ALA A 12 1.51 7.40 12.06
C ALA A 12 0.74 6.45 11.13
N VAL A 13 0.07 5.45 11.71
CA VAL A 13 -0.65 4.42 10.95
C VAL A 13 -2.14 4.49 11.25
N THR A 14 -2.94 4.70 10.21
CA THR A 14 -4.38 4.46 10.22
C THR A 14 -4.64 3.16 9.49
N ARG A 15 -5.29 2.21 10.15
CA ARG A 15 -5.57 0.88 9.58
C ARG A 15 -7.02 0.82 9.09
N GLU A 16 -7.19 0.41 7.85
CA GLU A 16 -8.48 0.12 7.23
C GLU A 16 -8.53 -1.35 6.81
N ASP A 17 -9.51 -2.09 7.32
CA ASP A 17 -9.67 -3.51 6.99
C ASP A 17 -10.62 -3.70 5.80
N THR A 18 -10.19 -4.53 4.85
CA THR A 18 -11.02 -4.90 3.70
C THR A 18 -11.86 -6.14 4.03
N SER A 19 -13.09 -6.23 3.50
CA SER A 19 -14.06 -7.27 3.88
C SER A 19 -14.59 -8.06 2.69
N ARG A 20 -14.39 -7.55 1.47
CA ARG A 20 -14.86 -8.14 0.21
C ARG A 20 -14.01 -7.66 -0.97
N PRO A 21 -14.03 -8.38 -2.10
CA PRO A 21 -13.42 -7.91 -3.34
C PRO A 21 -13.91 -6.51 -3.73
N GLY A 22 -13.00 -5.67 -4.20
CA GLY A 22 -13.26 -4.27 -4.58
C GLY A 22 -13.32 -3.28 -3.41
N HIS A 23 -13.39 -3.73 -2.15
CA HIS A 23 -13.50 -2.82 -1.00
C HIS A 23 -12.27 -1.91 -0.86
N ALA A 24 -11.07 -2.40 -1.21
CA ALA A 24 -9.85 -1.59 -1.16
C ALA A 24 -9.92 -0.38 -2.11
N GLY A 25 -10.48 -0.58 -3.30
CA GLY A 25 -10.69 0.49 -4.27
C GLY A 25 -11.75 1.51 -3.83
N GLU A 26 -12.81 1.05 -3.15
CA GLU A 26 -13.82 1.94 -2.57
C GLU A 26 -13.24 2.82 -1.46
N LEU A 27 -12.45 2.23 -0.56
CA LEU A 27 -11.74 2.97 0.49
C LEU A 27 -10.77 4.00 -0.12
N ALA A 28 -9.98 3.61 -1.12
CA ALA A 28 -9.04 4.52 -1.78
C ALA A 28 -9.75 5.65 -2.55
N ALA A 29 -10.90 5.38 -3.15
CA ALA A 29 -11.71 6.40 -3.81
C ALA A 29 -12.29 7.41 -2.81
N ALA A 30 -12.67 6.96 -1.62
CA ALA A 30 -13.27 7.79 -0.56
C ALA A 30 -12.23 8.48 0.36
N ALA A 31 -10.97 8.03 0.36
CA ALA A 31 -9.94 8.51 1.27
C ALA A 31 -9.66 10.01 1.12
N ASP A 32 -9.42 10.70 2.24
CA ASP A 32 -8.86 12.05 2.21
C ASP A 32 -7.34 11.97 1.98
N LEU A 33 -6.95 12.01 0.70
CA LEU A 33 -5.55 11.93 0.28
C LEU A 33 -4.70 13.13 0.74
N ALA A 34 -5.32 14.25 1.16
CA ALA A 34 -4.58 15.37 1.72
C ALA A 34 -4.13 15.11 3.17
N SER A 35 -4.81 14.19 3.86
CA SER A 35 -4.52 13.84 5.26
C SER A 35 -3.43 12.78 5.43
N VAL A 36 -2.99 12.14 4.33
CA VAL A 36 -2.02 11.05 4.35
C VAL A 36 -0.89 11.30 3.35
N SER A 37 0.30 10.77 3.66
CA SER A 37 1.48 10.91 2.78
C SER A 37 1.70 9.70 1.88
N ALA A 38 1.09 8.57 2.18
CA ALA A 38 1.18 7.33 1.41
C ALA A 38 0.01 6.40 1.73
N ILE A 39 -0.29 5.48 0.81
CA ILE A 39 -1.19 4.35 1.04
C ILE A 39 -0.37 3.06 0.96
N VAL A 40 -0.45 2.23 2.00
CA VAL A 40 0.24 0.93 2.05
C VAL A 40 -0.79 -0.20 2.02
N THR A 41 -0.63 -1.13 1.09
CA THR A 41 -1.45 -2.34 1.00
C THR A 41 -0.74 -3.51 1.67
N VAL A 42 -1.49 -4.33 2.42
CA VAL A 42 -0.99 -5.55 3.06
C VAL A 42 -1.80 -6.73 2.56
N SER A 43 -1.39 -7.29 1.42
CA SER A 43 -2.14 -8.33 0.69
C SER A 43 -1.27 -8.87 -0.47
N GLY A 44 -1.90 -9.38 -1.52
CA GLY A 44 -1.26 -9.63 -2.82
C GLY A 44 -1.47 -8.49 -3.82
N ASP A 45 -0.94 -8.67 -5.03
CA ASP A 45 -0.90 -7.66 -6.10
C ASP A 45 -2.30 -7.11 -6.48
N GLY A 46 -3.34 -7.95 -6.39
CA GLY A 46 -4.71 -7.56 -6.75
C GLY A 46 -5.26 -6.42 -5.91
N THR A 47 -4.95 -6.37 -4.62
CA THR A 47 -5.40 -5.29 -3.72
C THR A 47 -4.76 -3.95 -4.09
N LEU A 48 -3.49 -3.95 -4.49
CA LEU A 48 -2.83 -2.73 -4.98
C LEU A 48 -3.50 -2.21 -6.26
N VAL A 49 -3.88 -3.11 -7.17
CA VAL A 49 -4.62 -2.76 -8.39
C VAL A 49 -6.00 -2.19 -8.08
N GLU A 50 -6.71 -2.74 -7.08
CA GLU A 50 -7.98 -2.17 -6.61
C GLU A 50 -7.80 -0.74 -6.08
N VAL A 51 -6.81 -0.50 -5.23
CA VAL A 51 -6.48 0.84 -4.70
C VAL A 51 -6.17 1.81 -5.82
N LEU A 52 -5.30 1.42 -6.76
CA LEU A 52 -4.93 2.26 -7.91
C LEU A 52 -6.16 2.63 -8.75
N ASN A 53 -7.02 1.66 -9.06
CA ASN A 53 -8.26 1.91 -9.79
C ASN A 53 -9.22 2.80 -9.00
N GLY A 54 -9.28 2.68 -7.67
CA GLY A 54 -10.03 3.57 -6.79
C GLY A 54 -9.55 5.02 -6.90
N ILE A 55 -8.24 5.24 -6.79
CA ILE A 55 -7.59 6.54 -6.94
C ILE A 55 -7.87 7.16 -8.30
N LEU A 56 -7.75 6.38 -9.38
CA LEU A 56 -7.93 6.86 -10.76
C LEU A 56 -9.39 7.17 -11.11
N ARG A 57 -10.37 6.71 -10.32
CA ARG A 57 -11.80 7.04 -10.49
C ARG A 57 -12.21 8.35 -9.82
N ARG A 58 -11.32 8.94 -9.01
CA ARG A 58 -11.64 10.16 -8.28
C ARG A 58 -11.72 11.38 -9.22
N PRO A 59 -12.52 12.41 -8.89
CA PRO A 59 -12.57 13.65 -9.66
C PRO A 59 -11.22 14.37 -9.75
N ASP A 60 -10.37 14.23 -8.72
CA ASP A 60 -9.03 14.80 -8.61
C ASP A 60 -7.91 13.84 -9.07
N ALA A 61 -8.23 12.82 -9.89
CA ALA A 61 -7.31 11.76 -10.31
C ALA A 61 -5.93 12.26 -10.80
N ALA A 62 -5.87 13.41 -11.47
CA ALA A 62 -4.63 14.00 -11.96
C ALA A 62 -3.62 14.34 -10.85
N ALA A 63 -4.11 14.75 -9.68
CA ALA A 63 -3.31 14.98 -8.48
C ALA A 63 -3.21 13.71 -7.63
N ALA A 64 -4.32 13.00 -7.46
CA ALA A 64 -4.42 11.80 -6.63
C ALA A 64 -3.47 10.67 -7.08
N ARG A 65 -3.19 10.54 -8.39
CA ARG A 65 -2.24 9.56 -8.94
C ARG A 65 -0.79 9.75 -8.47
N LEU A 66 -0.45 10.89 -7.87
CA LEU A 66 0.86 11.15 -7.30
C LEU A 66 1.00 10.60 -5.87
N MET A 67 -0.08 10.11 -5.27
CA MET A 67 -0.07 9.46 -3.96
C MET A 67 0.92 8.28 -3.96
N PRO A 68 1.97 8.30 -3.12
CA PRO A 68 2.88 7.18 -2.98
C PRO A 68 2.14 5.91 -2.54
N LEU A 69 2.43 4.80 -3.21
CA LEU A 69 1.86 3.50 -2.90
C LEU A 69 2.94 2.53 -2.42
N GLY A 70 2.66 1.85 -1.30
CA GLY A 70 3.48 0.77 -0.76
C GLY A 70 2.76 -0.57 -0.82
N ILE A 71 3.52 -1.66 -0.96
CA ILE A 71 3.00 -3.02 -0.94
C ILE A 71 3.80 -3.91 0.01
N ILE A 72 3.11 -4.44 1.02
CA ILE A 72 3.60 -5.45 1.94
C ILE A 72 3.06 -6.81 1.47
N PRO A 73 3.94 -7.79 1.18
CA PRO A 73 3.53 -9.09 0.66
C PRO A 73 2.83 -9.89 1.76
N ALA A 74 1.54 -10.15 1.60
CA ALA A 74 0.75 -10.98 2.51
C ALA A 74 -0.29 -11.86 1.76
N GLY A 75 -0.29 -11.84 0.42
CA GLY A 75 -1.20 -12.63 -0.41
C GLY A 75 -0.54 -13.85 -1.04
N SER A 76 -1.29 -14.55 -1.89
CA SER A 76 -0.80 -15.68 -2.69
C SER A 76 0.01 -15.26 -3.92
N GLY A 77 -0.26 -14.06 -4.45
CA GLY A 77 0.48 -13.44 -5.55
C GLY A 77 1.15 -12.14 -5.08
N ASN A 78 2.47 -12.18 -4.95
CA ASN A 78 3.29 -11.04 -4.49
C ASN A 78 4.34 -10.66 -5.53
N GLY A 79 4.02 -10.82 -6.82
CA GLY A 79 4.97 -10.62 -7.91
C GLY A 79 5.46 -9.17 -7.99
N MET A 80 4.58 -8.20 -7.73
CA MET A 80 4.98 -6.79 -7.70
C MET A 80 5.89 -6.51 -6.50
N SER A 81 5.50 -6.95 -5.30
CA SER A 81 6.31 -6.76 -4.09
C SER A 81 7.68 -7.43 -4.22
N ALA A 82 7.73 -8.68 -4.71
CA ALA A 82 8.97 -9.40 -4.95
C ALA A 82 9.87 -8.68 -5.97
N SER A 83 9.29 -8.12 -7.04
CA SER A 83 10.05 -7.38 -8.05
C SER A 83 10.63 -6.08 -7.48
N LEU A 84 9.86 -5.34 -6.68
CA LEU A 84 10.33 -4.12 -6.03
C LEU A 84 11.43 -4.40 -5.01
N LEU A 85 11.26 -5.44 -4.18
CA LEU A 85 12.25 -5.83 -3.18
C LEU A 85 13.52 -6.39 -3.82
N SER A 86 13.40 -7.21 -4.87
CA SER A 86 14.56 -7.69 -5.63
C SER A 86 15.38 -6.54 -6.22
N ARG A 87 14.71 -5.51 -6.74
CA ARG A 87 15.39 -4.28 -7.20
C ARG A 87 16.07 -3.50 -6.07
N ALA A 88 15.56 -3.59 -4.86
CA ALA A 88 16.16 -3.02 -3.65
C ALA A 88 17.26 -3.90 -3.04
N GLY A 89 17.51 -5.10 -3.60
CA GLY A 89 18.48 -6.06 -3.03
C GLY A 89 17.96 -6.78 -1.78
N GLU A 90 16.64 -6.80 -1.58
CA GLU A 90 15.99 -7.32 -0.38
C GLU A 90 15.22 -8.62 -0.68
N ALA A 91 15.10 -9.48 0.34
CA ALA A 91 14.26 -10.68 0.24
C ALA A 91 12.77 -10.31 0.22
N CYS A 92 11.94 -11.08 -0.49
CA CYS A 92 10.49 -10.89 -0.49
C CYS A 92 9.91 -11.33 0.86
N SER A 93 9.84 -10.39 1.81
CA SER A 93 9.27 -10.61 3.13
C SER A 93 8.48 -9.38 3.61
N PRO A 94 7.48 -9.55 4.49
CA PRO A 94 6.75 -8.43 5.08
C PRO A 94 7.66 -7.41 5.77
N LEU A 95 8.70 -7.90 6.45
CA LEU A 95 9.65 -7.06 7.17
C LEU A 95 10.53 -6.25 6.21
N SER A 96 11.08 -6.88 5.18
CA SER A 96 11.87 -6.19 4.15
C SER A 96 11.06 -5.13 3.42
N ALA A 97 9.78 -5.41 3.15
CA ALA A 97 8.84 -4.44 2.58
C ALA A 97 8.60 -3.27 3.53
N ALA A 98 8.34 -3.54 4.81
CA ALA A 98 8.14 -2.50 5.82
C ALA A 98 9.36 -1.58 5.94
N LEU A 99 10.56 -2.17 6.01
CA LEU A 99 11.83 -1.43 6.05
C LEU A 99 12.06 -0.60 4.80
N SER A 100 11.66 -1.10 3.62
CA SER A 100 11.78 -0.37 2.35
C SER A 100 10.79 0.79 2.25
N ILE A 101 9.65 0.71 2.93
CA ILE A 101 8.62 1.78 2.94
C ILE A 101 9.01 2.94 3.85
N VAL A 102 9.73 2.66 4.95
CA VAL A 102 10.15 3.69 5.92
C VAL A 102 11.52 4.30 5.62
N ARG A 103 12.21 3.81 4.58
CA ARG A 103 13.47 4.35 4.08
C ARG A 103 13.23 5.59 3.22
#